data_AF-A0A9D8QT26-F1
#
_entry.id   AF-A0A9D8QT26-F1
#
_cell.length_a   1.000
_cell.length_b   1.000
_cell.length_c   1.000
_cell.angle_alpha   90.00
_cell.angle_beta   90.00
_cell.angle_gamma   90.00
#
_symmetry.space_group_name_H-M   'P 1'
#
loop_
_entity.id
_entity.type
_entity.pdbx_description
1 polymer ?
#
loop_
_entity_poly.entity_id
_entity_poly.type
_entity_poly.pdbx_seq_one_letter_code
_entity_poly.pdbx_strand_id
1 'polypeptide(L)'
;MMAGNTVYVQGNYVDVHDNEVVNLSIEKASVNMQDEQGDALPSKEQMCAAITETVKQGLWWSSRSWAVVYRVYQMKGYLSGFTQFVREASTWPVKTGFECNYDALQKPISSGVLTGNPERWEAQGGPRQAVKLAVALMEILDKSS
;
A
#
# COMPACT_ATOMS: atom_id res chain seq x y z
N MET A 1 -32.55 13.35 -30.14
CA MET A 1 -31.12 13.31 -29.77
C MET A 1 -31.04 13.71 -28.30
N MET A 2 -30.71 12.79 -27.40
CA MET A 2 -30.57 13.11 -25.97
C MET A 2 -29.09 13.41 -25.73
N ALA A 3 -28.77 14.67 -25.40
CA ALA A 3 -27.44 15.08 -25.00
C ALA A 3 -27.15 14.48 -23.62
N GLY A 4 -26.14 13.61 -23.52
CA GLY A 4 -25.66 13.12 -22.25
C GLY A 4 -24.89 14.23 -21.55
N ASN A 5 -25.40 14.70 -20.42
CA ASN A 5 -24.69 15.67 -19.58
C ASN A 5 -23.48 14.98 -18.93
N THR A 6 -22.30 15.54 -19.15
CA THR A 6 -21.07 15.11 -18.47
C THR A 6 -21.00 15.77 -17.09
N VAL A 7 -21.00 14.97 -16.03
CA VAL A 7 -20.85 15.44 -14.65
C VAL A 7 -19.39 15.27 -14.24
N TYR A 8 -18.72 16.37 -13.87
CA TYR A 8 -17.38 16.35 -13.30
C TYR A 8 -17.49 16.31 -11.77
N VAL A 9 -17.12 15.19 -11.16
CA VAL A 9 -17.13 15.04 -9.70
C VAL A 9 -15.73 15.37 -9.15
N GLN A 10 -15.61 16.53 -8.49
CA GLN A 10 -14.48 16.86 -7.62
C GLN A 10 -14.95 16.90 -6.17
N GLY A 11 -14.77 15.80 -5.44
CA GLY A 11 -15.14 15.67 -4.03
C GLY A 11 -15.29 14.20 -3.60
N ASN A 12 -15.05 13.90 -2.32
CA ASN A 12 -15.07 12.54 -1.77
C ASN A 12 -16.48 12.07 -1.35
N TYR A 13 -17.55 12.74 -1.76
CA TYR A 13 -18.91 12.40 -1.33
C TYR A 13 -19.90 12.57 -2.47
N VAL A 14 -20.71 11.52 -2.70
CA VAL A 14 -21.85 11.51 -3.61
C VAL A 14 -23.05 11.11 -2.76
N ASP A 15 -24.05 11.98 -2.72
CA ASP A 15 -25.30 11.74 -2.03
C ASP A 15 -26.38 11.44 -3.06
N VAL A 16 -27.07 10.30 -2.91
CA VAL A 16 -28.10 9.84 -3.85
C VAL A 16 -29.42 9.81 -3.11
N HIS A 17 -30.32 10.71 -3.49
CA HIS A 17 -31.70 10.72 -3.00
C HIS A 17 -32.64 10.31 -4.15
N ASP A 18 -33.82 9.80 -3.79
CA ASP A 18 -34.94 9.50 -4.70
C ASP A 18 -34.85 8.23 -5.58
N ASN A 19 -34.26 7.16 -5.06
CA ASN A 19 -34.32 5.82 -5.68
C ASN A 19 -33.79 5.75 -7.13
N GLU A 20 -33.00 6.75 -7.56
CA GLU A 20 -32.41 6.77 -8.89
C GLU A 20 -31.20 5.82 -8.98
N VAL A 21 -31.16 5.03 -10.05
CA VAL A 21 -30.02 4.16 -10.35
C VAL A 21 -28.92 5.03 -10.97
N VAL A 22 -27.86 5.29 -10.20
CA VAL A 22 -26.69 6.02 -10.69
C VAL A 22 -25.66 5.04 -11.24
N ASN A 23 -25.49 5.02 -12.56
CA ASN A 23 -24.43 4.26 -13.22
C ASN A 23 -23.13 5.09 -13.27
N LEU A 24 -22.25 4.88 -12.31
CA LEU A 24 -20.91 5.47 -12.31
C LEU A 24 -19.96 4.60 -13.15
N SER A 25 -19.42 5.16 -14.23
CA SER A 25 -18.30 4.54 -14.95
C SER A 25 -17.01 5.28 -14.59
N ILE A 26 -16.06 4.56 -13.99
CA ILE A 26 -14.78 5.13 -13.60
C ILE A 26 -13.72 4.58 -14.55
N GLU A 27 -13.16 5.45 -15.39
CA GLU A 27 -12.24 5.06 -16.45
C GLU A 27 -10.88 4.55 -15.93
N LYS A 28 -10.57 4.80 -14.63
CA LYS A 28 -9.32 4.39 -13.95
C LYS A 28 -9.50 4.10 -12.45
N ALA A 29 -10.60 3.48 -12.03
CA ALA A 29 -10.71 3.00 -10.65
C ALA A 29 -9.99 1.66 -10.52
N SER A 30 -9.05 1.56 -9.58
CA SER A 30 -8.69 0.27 -8.99
C SER A 30 -9.65 0.00 -7.83
N VAL A 31 -10.66 -0.85 -8.04
CA VAL A 31 -11.46 -1.37 -6.94
C VAL A 31 -10.69 -2.56 -6.35
N ASN A 32 -10.10 -2.38 -5.18
CA ASN A 32 -9.57 -3.51 -4.39
C ASN A 32 -10.77 -4.20 -3.75
N MET A 33 -11.38 -5.15 -4.44
CA MET A 33 -12.17 -6.18 -3.78
C MET A 33 -11.14 -7.13 -3.18
N GLN A 34 -10.80 -6.94 -1.90
CA GLN A 34 -10.11 -7.97 -1.14
C GLN A 34 -11.15 -9.04 -0.83
N ASP A 35 -10.97 -10.20 -1.44
CA ASP A 35 -11.55 -11.47 -1.06
C ASP A 35 -11.36 -11.59 0.47
N GLU A 36 -12.45 -11.75 1.23
CA GLU A 36 -12.44 -11.95 2.68
C GLU A 36 -11.84 -13.33 3.08
N GLN A 37 -10.66 -13.68 2.58
CA GLN A 37 -9.73 -14.49 3.35
C GLN A 37 -8.90 -13.52 4.21
N GLY A 38 -9.54 -13.00 5.25
CA GLY A 38 -8.93 -12.07 6.19
C GLY A 38 -7.85 -12.74 7.01
N ASP A 39 -6.62 -12.79 6.48
CA ASP A 39 -5.45 -12.80 7.33
C ASP A 39 -5.59 -11.63 8.30
N ALA A 40 -5.56 -11.90 9.61
CA ALA A 40 -5.63 -10.85 10.61
C ALA A 40 -4.53 -9.81 10.33
N LEU A 41 -4.89 -8.52 10.37
CA LEU A 41 -3.95 -7.42 10.20
C LEU A 41 -2.75 -7.64 11.16
N PRO A 42 -1.52 -7.68 10.64
CA PRO A 42 -0.35 -7.85 11.49
C PRO A 42 -0.29 -6.80 12.58
N SER A 43 -0.02 -7.26 13.81
CA SER A 43 0.20 -6.38 14.95
C SER A 43 1.43 -5.50 14.73
N LYS A 44 1.53 -4.42 15.51
CA LYS A 44 2.72 -3.56 15.51
C LYS A 44 4.00 -4.37 15.76
N GLU A 45 3.93 -5.34 16.68
CA GLU A 45 5.05 -6.21 17.05
C GLU A 45 5.47 -7.10 15.87
N GLN A 46 4.52 -7.72 15.18
CA GLN A 46 4.79 -8.55 13.99
C GLN A 46 5.44 -7.72 12.87
N MET A 47 4.91 -6.53 12.59
CA MET A 47 5.51 -5.61 11.62
C MET A 47 6.93 -5.19 12.02
N CYS A 48 7.16 -4.83 13.29
CA CYS A 48 8.48 -4.44 13.78
C CYS A 48 9.48 -5.60 13.71
N ALA A 49 9.05 -6.83 14.01
CA ALA A 49 9.87 -8.03 13.90
C ALA A 49 10.27 -8.29 12.43
N ALA A 50 9.32 -8.24 11.50
CA ALA A 50 9.57 -8.42 10.08
C ALA A 50 10.51 -7.34 9.51
N ILE A 51 10.31 -6.07 9.91
CA ILE A 51 11.22 -4.98 9.53
C ILE A 51 12.62 -5.22 10.08
N THR A 52 12.75 -5.55 11.36
CA THR A 52 14.04 -5.78 12.01
C THR A 52 14.80 -6.92 11.31
N GLU A 53 14.10 -7.99 10.96
CA GLU A 53 14.71 -9.14 10.29
C GLU A 53 15.14 -8.81 8.85
N THR A 54 14.30 -8.11 8.08
CA THR A 54 14.70 -7.67 6.72
C THR A 54 15.84 -6.64 6.71
N VAL A 55 15.97 -5.83 7.77
CA VAL A 55 17.16 -4.98 7.99
C VAL A 55 18.41 -5.84 8.20
N LYS A 56 18.35 -6.87 9.06
CA LYS A 56 19.49 -7.78 9.30
C LYS A 56 19.92 -8.50 8.03
N GLN A 57 18.98 -8.84 7.16
CA GLN A 57 19.24 -9.47 5.86
C GLN A 57 19.83 -8.51 4.81
N GLY A 58 20.00 -7.22 5.14
CA GLY A 58 20.56 -6.22 4.22
C GLY A 58 19.64 -5.87 3.05
N LEU A 59 18.33 -6.09 3.19
CA LEU A 59 17.35 -5.84 2.11
C LEU A 59 16.95 -4.37 1.99
N TRP A 60 17.33 -3.52 2.94
CA TRP A 60 17.02 -2.10 2.96
C TRP A 60 18.09 -1.29 2.21
N TRP A 61 17.68 -0.42 1.29
CA TRP A 61 18.62 0.31 0.41
C TRP A 61 18.43 1.83 0.42
N SER A 62 17.26 2.33 0.80
CA SER A 62 16.97 3.76 0.88
C SER A 62 15.70 3.98 1.69
N SER A 63 15.34 5.24 1.95
CA SER A 63 14.02 5.59 2.50
C SER A 63 12.85 5.01 1.68
N ARG A 64 13.03 4.74 0.37
CA ARG A 64 11.99 4.11 -0.47
C ARG A 64 11.62 2.70 -0.04
N SER A 65 12.46 2.02 0.76
CA SER A 65 12.12 0.73 1.36
C SER A 65 10.86 0.83 2.24
N TRP A 66 10.58 2.01 2.83
CA TRP A 66 9.31 2.24 3.56
C TRP A 66 8.07 2.18 2.67
N ALA A 67 8.17 2.52 1.38
CA ALA A 67 7.05 2.37 0.45
C ALA A 67 6.69 0.89 0.26
N VAL A 68 7.68 0.00 0.30
CA VAL A 68 7.46 -1.44 0.24
C VAL A 68 6.78 -1.94 1.51
N VAL A 69 7.25 -1.51 2.69
CA VAL A 69 6.61 -1.84 3.97
C VAL A 69 5.14 -1.40 3.97
N TYR A 70 4.87 -0.16 3.54
CA TYR A 70 3.50 0.34 3.42
C TYR A 70 2.65 -0.54 2.50
N ARG A 71 3.16 -0.91 1.32
CA ARG A 71 2.41 -1.74 0.37
C ARG A 71 2.14 -3.15 0.88
N VAL A 72 3.12 -3.79 1.51
CA VAL A 72 2.92 -5.10 2.15
C VAL A 72 1.88 -4.99 3.26
N TYR A 73 1.93 -3.91 4.06
CA TYR A 73 0.95 -3.72 5.12
C TYR A 73 -0.47 -3.52 4.57
N GLN A 74 -0.62 -2.79 3.45
CA GLN A 74 -1.90 -2.67 2.74
C GLN A 74 -2.41 -4.01 2.20
N MET A 75 -1.52 -4.86 1.67
CA MET A 75 -1.88 -6.21 1.22
C MET A 75 -2.41 -7.07 2.37
N LYS A 76 -1.95 -6.81 3.60
CA LYS A 76 -2.42 -7.45 4.83
C LYS A 76 -3.60 -6.71 5.51
N GLY A 77 -4.27 -5.81 4.79
CA GLY A 77 -5.51 -5.17 5.26
C GLY A 77 -5.33 -3.80 5.92
N TYR A 78 -4.14 -3.18 5.87
CA TYR A 78 -3.96 -1.82 6.38
C TYR A 78 -4.63 -0.78 5.46
N LEU A 79 -5.63 -0.05 5.97
CA LEU A 79 -6.47 0.85 5.15
C LEU A 79 -6.08 2.33 5.26
N SER A 80 -5.19 2.72 6.17
CA SER A 80 -4.87 4.13 6.39
C SER A 80 -3.96 4.71 5.30
N GLY A 81 -4.07 6.04 5.11
CA GLY A 81 -3.24 6.79 4.16
C GLY A 81 -1.79 7.03 4.63
N PHE A 82 -0.97 7.60 3.74
CA PHE A 82 0.47 7.81 3.98
C PHE A 82 0.78 8.60 5.25
N THR A 83 0.06 9.69 5.53
CA THR A 83 0.33 10.55 6.71
C THR A 83 0.18 9.77 8.00
N GLN A 84 -0.86 8.94 8.09
CA GLN A 84 -1.11 8.11 9.27
C GLN A 84 -0.04 7.03 9.40
N PHE A 85 0.33 6.37 8.30
CA PHE A 85 1.40 5.37 8.31
C PHE A 85 2.75 5.97 8.76
N VAL A 86 3.14 7.14 8.23
CA VAL A 86 4.40 7.81 8.64
C VAL A 86 4.38 8.12 10.14
N ARG A 87 3.24 8.58 10.67
CA ARG A 87 3.07 8.86 12.09
C ARG A 87 3.15 7.60 12.94
N GLU A 88 2.61 6.48 12.47
CA GLU A 88 2.69 5.21 13.19
C GLU A 88 4.12 4.65 13.15
N ALA A 89 4.73 4.63 11.96
CA ALA A 89 6.09 4.14 11.72
C ALA A 89 7.15 4.88 12.54
N SER A 90 6.95 6.19 12.80
CA SER A 90 7.87 6.96 13.65
C SER A 90 7.86 6.52 15.12
N THR A 91 6.83 5.78 15.56
CA THR A 91 6.74 5.18 16.90
C THR A 91 7.24 3.74 16.97
N TRP A 92 7.65 3.17 15.84
CA TRP A 92 8.10 1.78 15.80
C TRP A 92 9.54 1.68 16.30
N PRO A 93 9.84 0.78 17.25
CA PRO A 93 11.17 0.62 17.83
C PRO A 93 12.13 -0.13 16.88
N VAL A 94 12.21 0.30 15.61
CA VAL A 94 13.04 -0.31 14.56
C VAL A 94 14.18 0.62 14.17
N LYS A 95 15.38 0.07 13.92
CA LYS A 95 16.55 0.83 13.44
C LYS A 95 16.88 0.39 12.02
N THR A 96 16.32 1.07 11.03
CA THR A 96 16.49 0.74 9.61
C THR A 96 17.66 1.48 8.97
N GLY A 97 18.15 2.56 9.59
CA GLY A 97 19.11 3.49 8.98
C GLY A 97 18.49 4.44 7.94
N PHE A 98 17.19 4.32 7.67
CA PHE A 98 16.46 5.11 6.68
C PHE A 98 15.20 5.73 7.28
N GLU A 99 15.03 7.03 7.09
CA GLU A 99 13.86 7.74 7.61
C GLU A 99 12.58 7.38 6.83
N CYS A 100 11.48 7.15 7.56
CA CYS A 100 10.14 7.06 7.00
C CYS A 100 9.54 8.45 6.88
N ASN A 101 9.33 8.95 5.67
CA ASN A 101 8.69 10.24 5.42
C ASN A 101 7.71 10.15 4.23
N TYR A 102 6.89 11.17 4.07
CA TYR A 102 5.83 11.19 3.05
C TYR A 102 6.38 11.01 1.63
N ASP A 103 7.47 11.72 1.31
CA ASP A 103 8.15 11.67 0.01
C ASP A 103 8.65 10.26 -0.35
N ALA A 104 9.15 9.54 0.65
CA ALA A 104 9.64 8.17 0.50
C ALA A 104 8.54 7.19 0.11
N LEU A 105 7.30 7.45 0.55
CA LEU A 105 6.11 6.65 0.22
C LEU A 105 5.46 7.10 -1.10
N GLN A 106 5.21 8.39 -1.24
CA GLN A 106 4.41 8.95 -2.32
C GLN A 106 5.08 8.71 -3.68
N LYS A 107 6.37 9.01 -3.85
CA LYS A 107 7.02 8.96 -5.17
C LYS A 107 6.98 7.55 -5.79
N PRO A 108 7.40 6.47 -5.09
CA PRO A 108 7.29 5.11 -5.64
C PRO A 108 5.83 4.70 -5.89
N ILE A 109 4.92 5.04 -4.99
CA ILE A 109 3.52 4.59 -5.08
C ILE A 109 2.76 5.29 -6.20
N SER A 110 2.90 6.61 -6.33
CA SER A 110 2.24 7.41 -7.37
C SER A 110 2.77 7.09 -8.77
N SER A 111 3.99 6.58 -8.90
CA SER A 111 4.54 6.11 -10.19
C SER A 111 3.93 4.79 -10.68
N GLY A 112 3.17 4.10 -9.83
CA GLY A 112 2.54 2.82 -10.17
C GLY A 112 3.46 1.59 -10.09
N VAL A 113 4.77 1.77 -9.89
CA VAL A 113 5.76 0.67 -9.90
C VAL A 113 5.64 -0.31 -8.72
N LEU A 114 4.87 0.04 -7.69
CA LEU A 114 4.57 -0.81 -6.53
C LEU A 114 3.06 -1.09 -6.43
N THR A 115 2.39 -1.39 -7.55
CA THR A 115 0.95 -1.68 -7.57
C THR A 115 0.67 -3.16 -7.80
N GLY A 116 -0.30 -3.71 -7.07
CA GLY A 116 -0.64 -5.13 -7.12
C GLY A 116 0.46 -6.03 -6.54
N ASN A 117 0.52 -7.28 -7.00
CA ASN A 117 1.42 -8.32 -6.49
C ASN A 117 2.91 -7.95 -6.66
N PRO A 118 3.74 -8.07 -5.61
CA PRO A 118 5.19 -7.82 -5.66
C PRO A 118 5.96 -8.52 -6.77
N GLU A 119 5.55 -9.72 -7.17
CA GLU A 119 6.18 -10.46 -8.27
C GLU A 119 6.11 -9.73 -9.61
N ARG A 120 5.14 -8.81 -9.77
CA ARG A 120 4.95 -8.03 -10.99
C ARG A 120 5.65 -6.67 -10.96
N TRP A 121 6.14 -6.21 -9.79
CA TRP A 121 6.72 -4.88 -9.67
C TRP A 121 7.97 -4.72 -10.53
N GLU A 122 8.83 -5.74 -10.64
CA GLU A 122 10.00 -5.69 -11.52
C GLU A 122 9.61 -5.54 -12.99
N ALA A 123 8.57 -6.25 -13.43
CA ALA A 123 8.01 -6.12 -14.79
C ALA A 123 7.35 -4.74 -15.03
N GLN A 124 6.95 -4.03 -13.98
CA GLN A 124 6.41 -2.67 -14.02
C GLN A 124 7.50 -1.59 -13.91
N GLY A 125 8.79 -1.97 -13.93
CA GLY A 125 9.92 -1.04 -13.79
C GLY A 125 10.28 -0.69 -12.34
N GLY A 126 9.72 -1.42 -11.37
CA GLY A 126 10.10 -1.34 -9.97
C GLY A 126 11.50 -1.94 -9.73
N PRO A 127 12.22 -1.49 -8.69
CA PRO A 127 13.55 -2.01 -8.40
C PRO A 127 13.46 -3.45 -7.91
N ARG A 128 14.35 -4.32 -8.39
CA ARG A 128 14.43 -5.74 -7.97
C ARG A 128 14.55 -5.90 -6.44
N GLN A 129 15.21 -4.95 -5.78
CA GLN A 129 15.34 -4.88 -4.33
C GLN A 129 13.97 -4.71 -3.64
N ALA A 130 13.01 -3.98 -4.25
CA ALA A 130 11.67 -3.87 -3.69
C ALA A 130 10.92 -5.19 -3.71
N VAL A 131 11.07 -5.98 -4.78
CA VAL A 131 10.47 -7.33 -4.86
C VAL A 131 11.05 -8.23 -3.76
N LYS A 132 12.37 -8.28 -3.62
CA LYS A 132 13.04 -9.08 -2.59
C LYS A 132 12.59 -8.69 -1.18
N LEU A 133 12.52 -7.39 -0.90
CA LEU A 133 12.06 -6.88 0.39
C LEU A 133 10.59 -7.25 0.66
N ALA A 134 9.72 -7.10 -0.34
CA ALA A 134 8.30 -7.42 -0.19
C ALA A 134 8.07 -8.91 0.08
N VAL A 135 8.71 -9.79 -0.71
CA VAL A 135 8.62 -11.24 -0.53
C VAL A 135 9.10 -11.65 0.86
N ALA A 136 10.25 -11.14 1.30
CA ALA A 136 10.77 -11.44 2.64
C ALA A 136 9.83 -10.96 3.75
N LEU A 137 9.26 -9.75 3.64
CA LEU A 137 8.29 -9.24 4.60
C LEU A 137 7.05 -10.14 4.68
N MET A 138 6.47 -10.51 3.53
CA MET A 138 5.29 -11.38 3.49
C MET A 138 5.59 -12.76 4.11
N GLU A 139 6.71 -13.39 3.73
CA GLU A 139 7.11 -14.70 4.28
C GLU A 139 7.30 -14.69 5.80
N ILE A 140 7.82 -13.59 6.36
CA ILE A 140 8.02 -13.48 7.82
C ILE A 140 6.67 -13.27 8.53
N LEU A 141 5.80 -12.44 7.96
CA LEU A 141 4.47 -12.16 8.51
C LEU A 141 3.60 -13.42 8.48
N ASP A 142 3.64 -14.21 7.41
CA ASP A 142 2.88 -15.45 7.27
C ASP A 142 3.32 -16.53 8.26
N LYS A 143 4.60 -16.54 8.65
CA LYS A 143 5.13 -17.45 9.69
C LYS A 143 4.81 -17.01 11.12
N SER A 144 4.34 -15.78 11.30
CA SER A 144 4.10 -15.16 12.61
C SER A 144 2.62 -15.13 12.99
N SER A 145 1.73 -15.57 12.10
CA SER A 145 0.27 -15.63 12.25
C SER A 145 -0.23 -16.92 12.90
#